data_AF-A0A0F9IXH8-F1
#
_entry.id   AF-A0A0F9IXH8-F1
#
_cell.length_a   1.000
_cell.length_b   1.000
_cell.length_c   1.000
_cell.angle_alpha   90.00
_cell.angle_beta   90.00
_cell.angle_gamma   90.00
#
_symmetry.space_group_name_H-M   'P 1'
#
loop_
_entity.id
_entity.type
_entity.pdbx_description
1 polymer ?
#
loop_
_entity_poly.entity_id
_entity_poly.type
_entity_poly.pdbx_seq_one_letter_code
_entity_poly.pdbx_strand_id
1 'polypeptide(L)' 'MTLKDTREQIDEIDEQIVPLLEKRLKLAKEIRKYKKEILDSNRENKILDKIKSEYIKDIYKTIFKNSKEVQRNLK' A
#
# COMPACT_ATOMS: atom_id res chain seq x y z
N MET A 1 -29.09 10.39 -3.19
CA MET A 1 -28.02 9.64 -2.51
C MET A 1 -28.26 9.73 -1.02
N THR A 2 -28.49 8.60 -0.38
CA THR A 2 -28.74 8.50 1.06
C THR A 2 -27.45 8.09 1.80
N LEU A 3 -27.48 8.15 3.14
CA LEU A 3 -26.40 7.60 3.97
C LEU A 3 -26.14 6.12 3.66
N LYS A 4 -27.20 5.35 3.42
CA LYS A 4 -27.11 3.92 3.11
C LYS A 4 -26.42 3.72 1.75
N ASP A 5 -26.89 4.39 0.70
CA ASP A 5 -26.30 4.28 -0.64
C ASP A 5 -24.83 4.71 -0.67
N THR A 6 -24.46 5.68 0.16
CA THR A 6 -23.07 6.16 0.27
C THR A 6 -22.19 5.13 0.96
N ARG A 7 -22.70 4.45 2.00
CA ARG A 7 -21.95 3.40 2.70
C ARG A 7 -21.77 2.17 1.82
N GLU A 8 -22.80 1.75 1.11
CA GLU A 8 -22.72 0.62 0.17
C GLU A 8 -21.65 0.88 -0.91
N GLN A 9 -21.56 2.10 -1.46
CA GLN A 9 -20.49 2.46 -2.39
C GLN A 9 -19.09 2.45 -1.76
N ILE A 10 -18.97 2.82 -0.48
CA ILE A 10 -17.69 2.71 0.25
C ILE A 10 -17.31 1.24 0.43
N ASP A 11 -18.27 0.41 0.84
CA ASP A 11 -18.07 -1.02 1.05
C ASP A 11 -17.61 -1.69 -0.27
N GLU A 12 -18.25 -1.38 -1.40
CA GLU A 12 -17.84 -1.86 -2.73
C GLU A 12 -16.42 -1.43 -3.13
N ILE A 13 -15.98 -0.24 -2.70
CA ILE A 13 -14.61 0.24 -2.92
C ILE A 13 -13.65 -0.52 -2.00
N ASP A 14 -14.01 -0.72 -0.74
CA ASP A 14 -13.18 -1.43 0.24
C ASP A 14 -12.99 -2.91 -0.13
N GLU A 15 -14.02 -3.54 -0.69
CA GLU A 15 -13.95 -4.89 -1.28
C GLU A 15 -12.92 -4.99 -2.42
N GLN A 16 -12.57 -3.87 -3.07
CA GLN A 16 -11.51 -3.82 -4.07
C GLN A 16 -10.15 -3.44 -3.47
N ILE A 17 -10.13 -2.50 -2.50
CA ILE A 17 -8.89 -2.02 -1.88
C ILE A 17 -8.21 -3.15 -1.10
N VAL A 18 -8.96 -3.90 -0.30
CA VAL A 18 -8.39 -4.92 0.59
C VAL A 18 -7.61 -5.99 -0.19
N PRO A 19 -8.18 -6.68 -1.20
CA PRO A 19 -7.44 -7.69 -1.96
C PRO A 19 -6.23 -7.12 -2.72
N LEU A 20 -6.31 -5.87 -3.19
CA LEU A 20 -5.19 -5.20 -3.86
C LEU A 20 -4.02 -4.95 -2.90
N LEU A 21 -4.31 -4.50 -1.67
CA LEU A 21 -3.30 -4.30 -0.65
C LEU A 21 -2.67 -5.62 -0.20
N GLU A 22 -3.45 -6.68 -0.03
CA GLU A 22 -2.94 -8.02 0.27
C GLU A 22 -2.01 -8.55 -0.82
N LYS A 23 -2.44 -8.47 -2.09
CA LYS A 23 -1.61 -8.84 -3.25
C LYS A 23 -0.32 -8.02 -3.27
N ARG A 24 -0.39 -6.72 -3.01
CA ARG A 24 0.76 -5.83 -2.97
C ARG A 24 1.74 -6.22 -1.85
N LEU A 25 1.25 -6.58 -0.66
CA LEU A 25 2.09 -7.03 0.45
C LEU A 25 2.71 -8.41 0.18
N LYS A 26 2.00 -9.33 -0.49
CA LYS A 26 2.58 -10.60 -0.96
C LYS A 26 3.75 -10.36 -1.92
N LEU A 27 3.58 -9.47 -2.90
CA LEU A 27 4.67 -9.06 -3.80
C LEU A 27 5.82 -8.39 -3.05
N ALA A 28 5.53 -7.60 -2.01
CA ALA A 28 6.55 -7.02 -1.14
C ALA A 28 7.34 -8.10 -0.38
N LYS A 29 6.72 -9.21 0.03
CA LYS A 29 7.44 -10.37 0.58
C LYS A 29 8.34 -11.01 -0.48
N GLU A 30 7.81 -11.24 -1.67
CA GLU A 30 8.54 -11.91 -2.75
C GLU A 30 9.76 -11.09 -3.21
N ILE A 31 9.62 -9.77 -3.33
CA ILE A 31 10.72 -8.90 -3.78
C ILE A 31 11.88 -8.85 -2.79
N ARG A 32 11.65 -9.18 -1.50
CA ARG A 32 12.72 -9.26 -0.49
C ARG A 32 13.86 -10.18 -0.93
N LYS A 33 13.54 -11.26 -1.64
CA LYS A 33 14.51 -12.25 -2.13
C LYS A 33 15.55 -11.66 -3.08
N TYR A 34 15.19 -10.57 -3.76
CA TYR A 34 16.05 -9.90 -4.76
C TYR A 34 16.69 -8.61 -4.24
N LYS A 35 16.22 -8.08 -3.10
CA LYS A 35 16.71 -6.82 -2.53
C LYS A 35 17.97 -7.02 -1.70
N LYS A 36 19.00 -6.21 -1.99
CA LYS A 36 20.18 -6.07 -1.12
C LYS A 36 19.82 -5.38 0.20
N GLU A 37 19.00 -4.33 0.14
CA GLU A 37 18.52 -3.56 1.30
C GLU A 37 16.99 -3.41 1.25
N ILE A 38 16.34 -3.40 2.42
CA ILE A 38 14.87 -3.32 2.52
C ILE A 38 14.37 -1.91 2.17
N LEU A 39 15.05 -0.88 2.67
CA LEU A 39 14.73 0.52 2.42
C LEU A 39 15.21 0.93 1.02
N ASP A 40 14.32 1.52 0.24
CA ASP A 40 14.64 2.09 -1.07
C ASP A 40 13.91 3.43 -1.22
N SER A 41 14.50 4.48 -0.64
CA SER A 41 13.91 5.81 -0.60
C SER A 41 13.69 6.39 -1.99
N ASN A 42 14.56 6.08 -2.96
CA ASN A 42 14.43 6.55 -4.34
C ASN A 42 13.17 5.95 -5.00
N ARG A 43 12.93 4.65 -4.82
CA ARG A 43 11.73 3.98 -5.35
C ARG A 43 10.45 4.48 -4.69
N GLU A 44 10.48 4.73 -3.37
CA GLU A 44 9.34 5.24 -2.61
C GLU A 44 8.99 6.67 -3.05
N ASN A 45 9.97 7.57 -3.13
CA ASN A 45 9.78 8.95 -3.57
C ASN A 45 9.20 9.01 -5.00
N LYS A 46 9.71 8.20 -5.94
CA LYS A 46 9.18 8.13 -7.31
C LYS A 46 7.70 7.72 -7.39
N ILE A 47 7.16 7.01 -6.38
CA ILE A 47 5.72 6.72 -6.29
C ILE A 47 4.98 7.93 -5.72
N LEU A 48 5.49 8.50 -4.62
CA LEU A 48 4.87 9.63 -3.94
C LEU A 48 4.77 10.86 -4.85
N ASP A 49 5.76 11.09 -5.71
CA ASP A 49 5.78 12.18 -6.69
C ASP A 49 4.63 12.08 -7.71
N LYS A 50 4.09 10.88 -7.94
CA LYS A 50 2.96 10.65 -8.85
C LYS A 50 1.61 10.90 -8.18
N ILE A 51 1.58 11.01 -6.85
CA ILE A 51 0.35 11.15 -6.06
C ILE A 51 0.16 12.63 -5.75
N LYS A 52 -0.92 13.22 -6.28
CA LYS A 52 -1.23 14.65 -6.06
C LYS A 52 -1.80 14.95 -4.68
N SER A 53 -2.60 14.03 -4.14
CA SER A 53 -3.26 14.21 -2.83
C SER A 53 -2.30 13.89 -1.69
N GLU A 54 -2.11 14.85 -0.78
CA GLU A 54 -1.24 14.63 0.38
C GLU A 54 -1.79 13.56 1.33
N TYR A 55 -3.12 13.48 1.50
CA TYR A 55 -3.77 12.41 2.26
C TYR A 55 -3.46 11.02 1.69
N ILE A 56 -3.47 10.88 0.36
CA ILE A 56 -3.12 9.61 -0.29
C ILE A 56 -1.62 9.32 -0.15
N LYS A 57 -0.75 10.34 -0.14
CA LYS A 57 0.68 10.14 0.15
C LYS A 57 0.89 9.56 1.54
N ASP A 58 0.17 10.04 2.56
CA ASP A 58 0.30 9.54 3.92
C ASP A 58 -0.18 8.09 4.07
N ILE A 59 -1.26 7.73 3.37
CA ILE A 59 -1.69 6.33 3.25
C ILE A 59 -0.57 5.50 2.59
N TYR A 60 0.03 5.98 1.50
CA TYR A 60 1.12 5.28 0.82
C TYR A 60 2.38 5.13 1.69
N LYS A 61 2.73 6.14 2.49
CA LYS A 61 3.83 6.04 3.47
C LYS A 61 3.55 4.91 4.47
N THR A 62 2.30 4.78 4.93
CA THR A 62 1.87 3.69 5.81
C THR A 62 1.96 2.32 5.11
N ILE A 63 1.52 2.24 3.85
CA ILE A 63 1.66 1.02 3.03
C ILE A 63 3.14 0.64 2.90
N PHE A 64 4.05 1.60 2.65
CA PHE A 64 5.49 1.33 2.57
C PHE A 64 6.06 0.85 3.90
N LYS A 65 5.66 1.47 5.02
CA LYS A 65 6.04 1.03 6.37
C LYS A 65 5.67 -0.44 6.58
N ASN A 66 4.40 -0.81 6.36
CA ASN A 66 3.92 -2.19 6.51
C ASN A 66 4.63 -3.15 5.54
N SER A 67 4.90 -2.70 4.31
CA SER A 67 5.66 -3.49 3.32
C SER A 67 7.07 -3.81 3.81
N LYS A 68 7.74 -2.86 4.49
CA LYS A 68 9.08 -3.06 5.04
C LYS A 68 9.06 -3.97 6.26
N GLU A 69 8.05 -3.85 7.13
CA GLU A 69 7.87 -4.75 8.28
C GLU A 69 7.64 -6.19 7.85
N VAL A 70 6.76 -6.39 6.87
CA VAL A 70 6.50 -7.68 6.26
C VAL A 70 7.78 -8.31 5.66
N GLN A 71 8.67 -7.50 5.07
CA GLN A 71 9.97 -7.96 4.57
C GLN A 71 10.98 -8.30 5.67
N ARG A 72 10.90 -7.63 6.83
CA ARG A 72 11.77 -7.89 8.00
C ARG A 72 11.37 -9.16 8.72
N ASN A 73 10.08 -9.47 8.77
CA ASN A 73 9.52 -10.64 9.45
C ASN A 73 9.64 -11.95 8.63
N LEU A 74 10.36 -11.93 7.51
CA LEU A 74 10.74 -13.14 6.74
C LEU A 74 11.99 -13.83 7.30
N LYS A 75 12.32 -13.61 8.59
CA LYS A 75 13.38 -14.33 9.29
C LYS A 75 12.93 -15.75 9.62
#